data_AF-A0A7Z0MN34-F1
#
_entry.id   AF-A0A7Z0MN34-F1
#
_cell.length_a   1.000
_cell.length_b   1.000
_cell.length_c   1.000
_cell.angle_alpha   90.00
_cell.angle_beta   90.00
_cell.angle_gamma   90.00
#
_symmetry.space_group_name_H-M   'P 1'
#
loop_
_entity.id
_entity.type
_entity.pdbx_description
1 polymer ?
#
loop_
_entity_poly.entity_id
_entity_poly.type
_entity_poly.pdbx_seq_one_letter_code
_entity_poly.pdbx_strand_id
1 'polypeptide(L)'
;MQYHLSDFRISLLQASMCAVLVVDKVAWHLTGKLEVPENISIVPLPPYSELNPVEQVWQQRRHRAWQIDVLKIMSILLKLAVKRGNNCYAPVLSAQSQCARNATPY
;
A
#
# COMPACT_ATOMS: atom_id res chain seq x y z
N MET A 1 6.97 -4.35 -7.72
CA MET A 1 7.13 -2.99 -7.13
C MET A 1 7.08 -1.91 -8.19
N GLN A 2 7.78 -2.04 -9.33
CA GLN A 2 7.83 -1.01 -10.39
C GLN A 2 6.45 -0.48 -10.81
N TYR A 3 5.52 -1.37 -11.17
CA TYR A 3 4.16 -0.99 -11.57
C TYR A 3 3.47 -0.07 -10.53
N HIS A 4 3.60 -0.40 -9.25
CA HIS A 4 2.96 0.36 -8.17
C HIS A 4 3.59 1.74 -7.98
N LEU A 5 4.91 1.87 -8.16
CA LEU A 5 5.57 3.19 -8.13
C LEU A 5 5.13 4.05 -9.32
N SER A 6 5.01 3.46 -10.51
CA SER A 6 4.54 4.16 -11.71
C SER A 6 3.09 4.64 -11.57
N ASP A 7 2.21 3.80 -11.03
CA ASP A 7 0.81 4.16 -10.78
C ASP A 7 0.67 5.24 -9.70
N PHE A 8 1.42 5.09 -8.59
CA PHE A 8 1.41 6.06 -7.51
C PHE A 8 1.97 7.43 -7.96
N ARG A 9 3.02 7.42 -8.79
CA ARG A 9 3.57 8.62 -9.42
C ARG A 9 2.50 9.43 -10.16
N ILE A 10 1.62 8.78 -10.93
CA ILE A 10 0.57 9.46 -11.70
C ILE A 10 -0.36 10.21 -10.74
N SER A 11 -0.76 9.57 -9.65
CA SER A 11 -1.60 10.18 -8.62
C SER A 11 -0.93 11.40 -7.98
N LEU A 12 0.38 11.32 -7.68
CA LEU A 12 1.14 12.42 -7.10
C LEU A 12 1.30 13.61 -8.06
N LEU A 13 1.51 13.35 -9.35
CA LEU A 13 1.61 14.40 -10.37
C LEU A 13 0.29 15.15 -10.53
N GLN A 14 -0.84 14.45 -10.50
CA GLN A 14 -2.17 15.08 -10.55
C GLN A 14 -2.39 16.03 -9.36
N ALA A 15 -1.82 15.71 -8.20
CA ALA A 15 -1.90 16.52 -6.99
C ALA A 15 -0.74 17.53 -6.85
N SER A 16 0.22 17.55 -7.77
CA SER A 16 1.47 18.34 -7.65
C SER A 16 2.22 18.11 -6.33
N MET A 17 2.30 16.85 -5.87
CA MET A 17 2.91 16.47 -4.59
C MET A 17 4.19 15.65 -4.77
N CYS A 18 5.07 15.74 -3.77
CA CYS A 18 6.21 14.82 -3.60
C CYS A 18 5.92 13.85 -2.46
N ALA A 19 6.34 12.60 -2.59
CA ALA A 19 6.14 11.57 -1.57
C ALA A 19 7.48 11.06 -1.02
N VAL A 20 7.50 10.80 0.28
CA VAL A 20 8.59 10.07 0.95
C VAL A 20 8.06 8.69 1.33
N LEU A 21 8.66 7.64 0.77
CA LEU A 21 8.31 6.25 1.04
C LEU A 21 9.31 5.65 2.03
N VAL A 22 8.83 5.36 3.23
CA VAL A 22 9.61 4.66 4.25
C VAL A 22 9.44 3.15 4.05
N VAL A 23 10.54 2.43 3.86
CA VAL A 23 10.53 0.99 3.55
C VAL A 23 11.44 0.21 4.49
N ASP A 24 11.15 -1.07 4.69
CA ASP A 24 12.08 -2.00 5.31
C ASP A 24 13.21 -2.40 4.33
N LYS A 25 14.22 -3.11 4.83
CA LYS A 25 15.44 -3.43 4.07
C LYS A 25 15.34 -4.73 3.25
N VAL A 26 14.15 -5.17 2.85
CA VAL A 26 14.03 -6.38 2.04
C VAL A 26 14.57 -6.12 0.62
N ALA A 27 15.25 -7.11 0.04
CA ALA A 27 16.08 -6.97 -1.18
C ALA A 27 15.39 -6.29 -2.37
N TRP A 28 14.10 -6.56 -2.58
CA TRP A 28 13.27 -5.94 -3.63
C TRP A 28 13.01 -4.44 -3.47
N HIS A 29 13.15 -3.85 -2.27
CA HIS A 29 13.04 -2.40 -2.06
C HIS A 29 14.35 -1.67 -2.35
N LEU A 30 15.48 -2.38 -2.26
CA LEU A 30 16.84 -1.83 -2.36
C LEU A 30 17.54 -2.20 -3.68
N THR A 31 16.84 -2.88 -4.58
CA THR A 31 17.42 -3.27 -5.86
C THR A 31 17.70 -2.06 -6.74
N GLY A 32 18.92 -1.94 -7.25
CA GLY A 32 19.28 -0.89 -8.22
C GLY A 32 18.58 -1.02 -9.57
N LYS A 33 17.80 -2.09 -9.78
CA LYS A 33 16.93 -2.27 -10.96
C LYS A 33 15.58 -1.57 -10.82
N LEU A 34 15.28 -0.98 -9.67
CA LEU A 34 14.04 -0.27 -9.42
C LEU A 34 14.18 1.18 -9.90
N GLU A 35 13.35 1.58 -10.86
CA GLU A 35 13.32 2.96 -11.35
C GLU A 35 12.43 3.78 -10.42
N VAL A 36 13.06 4.62 -9.59
CA VAL A 36 12.36 5.51 -8.66
C VAL A 36 12.11 6.87 -9.34
N PRO A 37 10.83 7.28 -9.50
CA PRO A 37 10.51 8.59 -10.08
C PRO A 37 11.02 9.76 -9.23
N GLU A 38 11.37 10.88 -9.86
CA GLU A 38 11.94 12.06 -9.18
C GLU A 38 11.06 12.66 -8.07
N ASN A 39 9.73 12.50 -8.18
CA ASN A 39 8.77 12.98 -7.19
C ASN A 39 8.56 12.01 -6.01
N ILE A 40 9.31 10.90 -5.97
CA ILE A 40 9.24 9.90 -4.89
C ILE A 40 10.65 9.68 -4.34
N SER A 41 10.82 9.87 -3.05
CA SER A 41 12.07 9.55 -2.34
C SER A 41 11.89 8.33 -1.46
N ILE A 42 12.77 7.34 -1.58
CA ILE A 42 12.73 6.12 -0.74
C ILE A 42 13.73 6.26 0.39
N VAL A 43 13.25 6.07 1.64
CA VAL A 43 14.07 6.12 2.85
C VAL A 43 14.02 4.74 3.51
N PRO A 44 15.13 3.98 3.51
CA PRO A 44 15.19 2.70 4.19
C PRO A 44 15.29 2.89 5.70
N LEU A 45 14.51 2.13 6.45
CA LEU A 45 14.58 2.10 7.92
C LEU A 45 15.94 1.56 8.40
N PRO A 46 16.45 2.02 9.56
CA PRO A 46 17.59 1.39 10.22
C PRO A 46 17.34 -0.12 10.44
N PRO A 47 18.38 -0.95 10.38
CA PRO A 47 18.22 -2.37 10.62
C PRO A 47 17.70 -2.60 12.05
N TYR A 48 16.80 -3.57 12.22
CA TYR A 48 16.21 -3.93 13.52
C TYR A 48 15.44 -2.79 14.22
N SER A 49 14.81 -1.88 13.48
CA SER A 49 13.95 -0.84 14.06
C SER A 49 12.51 -1.30 14.24
N GLU A 50 11.90 -1.06 15.39
CA GLU A 50 10.46 -1.29 15.65
C GLU A 50 9.53 -0.25 14.99
N LEU A 51 10.11 0.63 14.17
CA LEU A 51 9.44 1.77 13.53
C LEU A 51 8.75 1.43 12.22
N ASN A 52 8.71 0.16 11.82
CA ASN A 52 8.01 -0.24 10.61
C ASN A 52 6.49 -0.06 10.79
N PRO A 53 5.86 0.91 10.11
CA PRO A 53 4.44 1.19 10.30
C PRO A 53 3.55 -0.01 9.90
N VAL A 54 4.01 -0.83 8.96
CA VAL A 54 3.31 -2.06 8.55
C VAL A 54 3.26 -3.06 9.70
N GLU A 55 4.37 -3.23 10.42
CA GLU A 55 4.42 -4.10 11.59
C GLU A 55 3.50 -3.59 12.71
N GLN A 56 3.47 -2.27 12.94
CA GLN A 56 2.56 -1.67 13.92
C GLN A 56 1.08 -1.94 13.57
N VAL A 57 0.71 -1.82 12.30
CA VAL A 57 -0.65 -2.17 11.83
C VAL A 57 -0.93 -3.66 12.04
N TRP A 58 0.03 -4.54 11.76
CA TRP A 58 -0.14 -5.98 11.99
C TRP A 58 -0.28 -6.34 13.46
N GLN A 59 0.50 -5.71 14.34
CA GLN A 59 0.37 -5.86 15.80
C GLN A 59 -1.04 -5.47 16.25
N GLN A 60 -1.52 -4.29 15.83
CA GLN A 60 -2.87 -3.85 16.15
C GLN A 60 -3.94 -4.83 15.65
N ARG A 61 -3.79 -5.37 14.43
CA ARG A 61 -4.74 -6.34 13.88
C ARG A 61 -4.76 -7.66 14.65
N ARG A 62 -3.58 -8.17 15.05
CA ARG A 62 -3.46 -9.39 15.87
C ARG A 62 -4.10 -9.21 17.24
N HIS A 63 -3.85 -8.08 17.91
CA HIS A 63 -4.47 -7.78 19.21
C HIS A 63 -5.98 -7.65 19.14
N ARG A 64 -6.53 -7.11 18.04
CA ARG A 64 -7.97 -6.92 17.90
C ARG A 64 -8.70 -8.17 17.35
N ALA A 65 -8.02 -9.30 17.14
CA ALA A 65 -8.59 -10.54 16.60
C ALA A 65 -9.37 -10.38 15.28
N TRP A 66 -8.97 -9.43 14.42
CA TRP A 66 -9.60 -9.25 13.11
C TRP A 66 -9.20 -10.41 12.21
N GLN A 67 -10.12 -11.33 11.94
CA GLN A 67 -9.91 -12.42 10.98
C GLN A 67 -9.87 -11.85 9.56
N ILE A 68 -8.67 -11.72 9.04
CA ILE A 68 -8.43 -11.50 7.63
C ILE A 68 -8.20 -12.87 7.01
N ASP A 69 -9.24 -13.40 6.38
CA ASP A 69 -9.12 -14.63 5.60
C ASP A 69 -8.41 -14.26 4.28
N VAL A 70 -7.09 -14.49 4.27
CA VAL A 70 -6.22 -14.18 3.13
C VAL A 70 -6.66 -14.96 1.89
N LEU A 71 -7.23 -16.15 2.05
CA LEU A 71 -7.74 -16.95 0.93
C LEU A 71 -9.02 -16.34 0.36
N LYS A 72 -9.90 -15.80 1.21
CA LYS A 72 -11.05 -14.99 0.75
C LYS A 72 -10.60 -13.72 0.04
N ILE A 73 -9.63 -12.99 0.58
CA ILE A 73 -9.14 -11.76 -0.07
C ILE A 73 -8.45 -12.08 -1.40
N MET A 74 -7.58 -13.09 -1.45
CA MET A 74 -6.91 -13.50 -2.68
C MET A 74 -7.91 -13.99 -3.72
N SER A 75 -8.93 -14.76 -3.34
CA SER A 75 -9.98 -15.19 -4.27
C SER A 75 -10.86 -14.03 -4.75
N ILE A 76 -11.14 -13.03 -3.90
CA ILE A 76 -11.82 -11.78 -4.32
C ILE A 76 -10.93 -11.00 -5.28
N LEU A 77 -9.64 -10.84 -4.99
CA LEU A 77 -8.71 -10.11 -5.85
C LEU A 77 -8.49 -10.82 -7.19
N LEU A 78 -8.40 -12.16 -7.20
CA LEU A 78 -8.35 -12.96 -8.43
C LEU A 78 -9.64 -12.80 -9.23
N LYS A 79 -10.81 -12.90 -8.59
CA LYS A 79 -12.11 -12.69 -9.25
C LYS A 79 -12.24 -11.27 -9.81
N LEU A 80 -11.76 -10.27 -9.09
CA LEU A 80 -11.75 -8.88 -9.53
C LEU A 80 -10.74 -8.65 -10.66
N ALA A 81 -9.58 -9.30 -10.64
CA ALA A 81 -8.59 -9.23 -11.71
C ALA A 81 -9.11 -9.91 -13.00
N VAL A 82 -9.72 -11.09 -12.89
CA VAL A 82 -10.36 -11.80 -14.01
C VAL A 82 -11.52 -10.98 -14.58
N LYS A 83 -12.36 -10.39 -13.71
CA LYS A 83 -13.47 -9.53 -14.14
C LYS A 83 -12.98 -8.22 -14.78
N ARG A 84 -11.82 -7.70 -14.35
CA ARG A 84 -11.14 -6.52 -14.93
C ARG A 84 -10.40 -6.81 -16.22
N GLY A 85 -10.09 -8.08 -16.52
CA GLY A 85 -9.56 -8.50 -17.84
C GLY A 85 -10.46 -8.13 -19.02
N ASN A 86 -11.72 -7.74 -18.77
CA ASN A 86 -12.71 -7.39 -19.79
C ASN A 86 -13.11 -5.91 -19.84
N ASN A 87 -12.62 -5.03 -18.96
CA ASN A 87 -12.86 -3.58 -19.10
C ASN A 87 -11.90 -2.77 -18.23
N CYS A 88 -11.05 -1.96 -18.87
CA CYS A 88 -10.13 -1.03 -18.20
C CYS A 88 -10.83 0.31 -18.00
N TYR A 89 -11.13 0.75 -16.77
CA TYR A 89 -11.18 2.16 -16.31
C TYR A 89 -11.40 2.27 -14.77
N ALA A 90 -10.38 2.78 -14.06
CA ALA A 90 -10.37 3.59 -12.80
C ALA A 90 -10.92 3.04 -11.44
N PRO A 91 -10.79 3.77 -10.31
CA PRO A 91 -9.58 3.91 -9.48
C PRO A 91 -9.80 3.47 -8.00
N VAL A 92 -8.70 3.34 -7.25
CA VAL A 92 -8.66 3.07 -5.80
C VAL A 92 -9.07 4.34 -5.02
N LEU A 93 -10.37 4.66 -4.98
CA LEU A 93 -10.91 5.77 -4.18
C LEU A 93 -12.06 5.36 -3.24
N SER A 94 -12.53 4.12 -3.29
CA SER A 94 -13.61 3.66 -2.41
C SER A 94 -13.15 3.10 -1.05
N ALA A 95 -11.85 2.81 -0.87
CA ALA A 95 -11.33 2.18 0.34
C ALA A 95 -11.12 3.14 1.53
N GLN A 96 -11.15 4.45 1.32
CA GLN A 96 -10.97 5.43 2.41
C GLN A 96 -12.27 5.78 3.17
N SER A 97 -13.45 5.37 2.70
CA SER A 97 -14.74 5.74 3.32
C SER A 97 -15.26 4.78 4.41
N GLN A 98 -14.52 3.72 4.75
CA GLN A 98 -14.91 2.78 5.82
C GLN A 98 -14.10 2.95 7.11
N CYS A 99 -12.90 3.52 7.06
CA CYS A 99 -12.12 3.82 8.27
C CYS A 99 -12.59 5.08 9.01
N ALA A 100 -13.37 5.96 8.37
CA ALA A 100 -13.84 7.21 8.98
C ALA A 100 -15.22 7.12 9.66
N ARG A 101 -15.93 5.99 9.59
CA ARG A 101 -17.33 5.91 10.07
C ARG A 101 -17.54 5.37 11.48
N ASN A 102 -16.52 4.83 12.15
CA ASN A 102 -16.66 4.25 13.50
C ASN A 102 -15.69 4.84 14.55
N ALA A 103 -15.23 6.08 14.36
CA ALA A 103 -14.60 6.84 15.45
C ALA A 103 -15.69 7.69 16.13
N THR A 104 -16.46 7.09 17.03
CA THR A 104 -17.24 7.85 18.02
C THR A 104 -16.29 8.50 19.03
N PRO A 105 -16.53 9.74 19.48
CA PRO A 105 -15.71 10.38 20.50
C PRO A 105 -16.18 9.91 21.88
N TYR A 106 -15.34 9.15 22.56
CA TYR A 106 -15.25 9.11 24.03
C TYR A 106 -13.78 9.01 24.40
#